data_AF-A0A354FU85-F1
#
_entry.id   AF-A0A354FU85-F1
#
_cell.length_a   1.000
_cell.length_b   1.000
_cell.length_c   1.000
_cell.angle_alpha   90.00
_cell.angle_beta   90.00
_cell.angle_gamma   90.00
#
_symmetry.space_group_name_H-M   'P 1'
#
loop_
_entity.id
_entity.type
_entity.pdbx_description
1 polymer ?
#
loop_
_entity_poly.entity_id
_entity_poly.type
_entity_poly.pdbx_seq_one_letter_code
_entity_poly.pdbx_strand_id
1 'polypeptide(L)'
;MRLLLSLSLLSLIPFSGNAAEESPKPVSFYQDIRPIFQANCVGCHQPSKNNGDYVMTDFQRLLAGGEDAIAIVPGKPDESHLIEEITPDADGDAEMPKKNDPLHA
;
A
#
# COMPACT_ATOMS: atom_id res chain seq x y z
N MET A 1 -44.25 57.61 6.96
CA MET A 1 -43.54 56.45 6.40
C MET A 1 -43.15 55.54 7.55
N ARG A 2 -43.96 54.53 7.86
CA ARG A 2 -43.64 53.49 8.86
C ARG A 2 -43.62 52.14 8.12
N LEU A 3 -42.94 51.17 8.74
CA LEU A 3 -42.83 49.75 8.42
C LEU A 3 -41.69 49.37 7.45
N LEU A 4 -40.91 48.32 7.67
CA LEU A 4 -40.58 47.44 8.80
C LEU A 4 -39.31 46.71 8.31
N LEU A 5 -38.17 46.83 8.98
CA LEU A 5 -37.02 45.95 8.68
C LEU A 5 -37.18 44.70 9.54
N SER A 6 -37.67 43.62 8.95
CA SER A 6 -37.70 42.28 9.56
C SER A 6 -36.28 41.75 9.66
N LEU A 7 -35.71 41.81 10.86
CA LEU A 7 -34.44 41.18 11.19
C LEU A 7 -34.69 39.69 11.42
N SER A 8 -34.57 38.89 10.36
CA SER A 8 -34.57 37.43 10.47
C SER A 8 -33.34 36.99 11.26
N LEU A 9 -33.57 36.54 12.48
CA LEU A 9 -32.55 35.98 13.37
C LEU A 9 -32.16 34.60 12.82
N LEU A 10 -31.10 34.56 12.01
CA LEU A 10 -30.53 33.33 11.48
C LEU A 10 -29.80 32.63 12.63
N SER A 11 -30.46 31.65 13.25
CA SER A 11 -29.90 30.87 14.35
C SER A 11 -28.69 30.06 13.86
N LEU A 12 -27.48 30.41 14.31
CA LEU A 12 -26.29 29.60 14.11
C LEU A 12 -26.41 28.33 14.95
N ILE A 13 -26.84 27.23 14.33
CA ILE A 13 -26.74 25.91 14.94
C ILE A 13 -25.26 25.48 14.82
N PRO A 14 -24.52 25.32 15.93
CA PRO A 14 -23.18 24.75 15.85
C PRO A 14 -23.30 23.28 15.41
N PHE A 15 -22.86 23.00 14.18
CA PHE A 15 -22.68 21.65 13.69
C PHE A 15 -21.53 21.03 14.50
N SER A 16 -21.86 20.36 15.60
CA SER A 16 -20.92 19.49 16.30
C SER A 16 -20.67 18.29 15.41
N GLY A 17 -19.71 18.44 14.48
CA GLY A 17 -19.16 17.33 13.73
C GLY A 17 -18.45 16.41 14.70
N ASN A 18 -19.14 15.35 15.11
CA ASN A 18 -18.50 14.23 15.79
C ASN A 18 -17.66 13.51 14.73
N ALA A 19 -16.40 13.93 14.56
CA ALA A 19 -15.40 13.18 13.81
C ALA A 19 -15.19 11.86 14.54
N ALA A 20 -15.95 10.84 14.13
CA ALA A 20 -15.62 9.47 14.50
C ALA A 20 -14.28 9.18 13.81
N GLU A 21 -13.22 9.07 14.61
CA GLU A 21 -11.93 8.53 14.19
C GLU A 21 -12.19 7.15 13.56
N GLU A 22 -12.14 7.09 12.23
CA GLU A 22 -12.31 5.86 11.47
C GLU A 22 -11.04 5.03 11.70
N SER A 23 -11.15 3.99 12.52
CA SER A 23 -10.05 3.04 12.71
C SER A 23 -9.69 2.44 11.35
N PRO A 24 -8.40 2.39 10.96
CA PRO A 24 -8.00 1.88 9.66
C PRO A 24 -8.52 0.47 9.48
N LYS A 25 -9.20 0.24 8.35
CA LYS A 25 -9.72 -1.07 7.97
C LYS A 25 -8.56 -2.07 7.91
N PRO A 26 -8.75 -3.33 8.38
CA PRO A 26 -7.72 -4.35 8.24
C PRO A 26 -7.36 -4.59 6.77
N VAL A 27 -6.06 -4.75 6.50
CA VAL A 27 -5.53 -5.09 5.19
C VAL A 27 -5.85 -6.56 4.87
N SER A 28 -6.41 -6.80 3.69
CA SER A 28 -6.70 -8.12 3.16
C SER A 28 -5.67 -8.51 2.12
N PHE A 29 -4.96 -9.62 2.34
CA PHE A 29 -4.02 -10.14 1.34
C PHE A 29 -4.70 -10.35 -0.03
N TYR A 30 -5.92 -10.89 -0.03
CA TYR A 30 -6.60 -11.25 -1.28
C TYR A 30 -7.12 -10.02 -2.04
N GLN A 31 -7.62 -9.01 -1.33
CA GLN A 31 -8.23 -7.82 -1.94
C GLN A 31 -7.20 -6.73 -2.23
N ASP A 32 -6.21 -6.55 -1.35
CA ASP A 32 -5.34 -5.39 -1.38
C ASP A 32 -3.93 -5.76 -1.91
N ILE A 33 -3.35 -6.87 -1.46
CA ILE A 33 -1.94 -7.22 -1.77
C ILE A 33 -1.80 -8.04 -3.05
N ARG A 34 -2.61 -9.09 -3.21
CA ARG A 34 -2.52 -10.01 -4.34
C ARG A 34 -2.63 -9.31 -5.70
N PRO A 35 -3.53 -8.34 -5.92
CA PRO A 35 -3.60 -7.63 -7.21
C PRO A 35 -2.29 -6.90 -7.55
N ILE A 36 -1.60 -6.33 -6.55
CA ILE A 36 -0.31 -5.65 -6.74
C ILE A 36 0.74 -6.65 -7.22
N PHE A 37 0.85 -7.82 -6.57
CA PHE A 37 1.80 -8.86 -6.98
C PHE A 37 1.48 -9.41 -8.38
N GLN A 38 0.20 -9.57 -8.73
CA GLN A 38 -0.20 -10.02 -10.06
C GLN A 38 0.17 -9.02 -11.16
N ALA A 39 0.00 -7.72 -10.89
CA ALA A 39 0.31 -6.67 -11.85
C ALA A 39 1.83 -6.47 -12.05
N ASN A 40 2.61 -6.58 -10.98
CA ASN A 40 4.01 -6.12 -10.98
C ASN A 40 5.06 -7.21 -10.88
N CYS A 41 4.74 -8.39 -10.31
CA CYS A 41 5.77 -9.33 -9.87
C CYS A 41 5.65 -10.72 -10.51
N VAL A 42 4.43 -11.28 -10.52
CA VAL A 42 4.18 -12.68 -10.90
C VAL A 42 4.50 -12.95 -12.37
N GLY A 43 4.63 -11.93 -13.23
CA GLY A 43 5.10 -12.14 -14.61
C GLY A 43 6.55 -12.68 -14.71
N CYS A 44 7.41 -12.42 -13.72
CA CYS A 44 8.81 -12.85 -13.70
C CYS A 44 9.24 -13.62 -12.44
N HIS A 45 8.41 -13.67 -11.39
CA HIS A 45 8.68 -14.37 -10.13
C HIS A 45 7.65 -15.50 -9.88
N GLN A 46 7.67 -16.50 -10.75
CA GLN A 46 6.70 -17.60 -10.79
C GLN A 46 7.37 -18.93 -11.18
N PRO A 47 6.73 -20.10 -10.98
CA PRO A 47 7.41 -21.38 -11.16
C PRO A 47 7.99 -21.62 -12.55
N SER A 48 7.34 -21.12 -13.61
CA SER A 48 7.85 -21.28 -14.98
C SER A 48 8.80 -20.16 -15.44
N LYS A 49 9.02 -19.14 -14.59
CA LYS A 49 10.02 -18.08 -14.78
C LYS A 49 10.34 -17.48 -13.40
N ASN A 50 11.45 -17.91 -12.82
CA ASN A 50 11.88 -17.62 -11.46
C ASN A 50 13.13 -16.72 -11.47
N ASN A 51 13.00 -15.49 -11.98
CA ASN A 51 14.13 -14.56 -11.96
C ASN A 51 14.59 -14.32 -10.50
N GLY A 52 15.91 -14.35 -10.26
CA GLY A 52 16.50 -14.27 -8.92
C GLY A 52 16.08 -15.42 -7.99
N ASP A 53 15.68 -16.57 -8.56
CA ASP A 53 15.12 -17.75 -7.88
C ASP A 53 13.91 -17.52 -6.97
N TYR A 54 13.31 -16.34 -7.06
CA TYR A 54 12.20 -15.95 -6.20
C TYR A 54 10.86 -16.28 -6.85
N VAL A 55 9.99 -16.99 -6.11
CA VAL A 55 8.64 -17.37 -6.54
C VAL A 55 7.61 -16.93 -5.51
N MET A 56 6.73 -16.03 -5.93
CA MET A 56 5.75 -15.37 -5.06
C MET A 56 4.38 -16.05 -5.01
N THR A 57 4.18 -17.11 -5.80
CA THR A 57 2.87 -17.80 -5.92
C THR A 57 2.72 -18.97 -4.95
N ASP A 58 3.76 -19.27 -4.17
CA ASP A 58 3.74 -20.20 -3.05
C ASP A 58 4.04 -19.43 -1.77
N PHE A 59 3.31 -19.69 -0.70
CA PHE A 59 3.43 -18.91 0.54
C PHE A 59 4.80 -19.06 1.21
N GLN A 60 5.34 -20.29 1.27
CA GLN A 60 6.63 -20.51 1.93
C GLN A 60 7.76 -19.86 1.15
N ARG A 61 7.73 -19.97 -0.17
CA ARG A 61 8.72 -19.34 -1.06
C ARG A 61 8.59 -17.82 -1.12
N LEU A 62 7.37 -17.30 -1.04
CA LEU A 62 7.10 -15.86 -0.92
C LEU A 62 7.78 -15.28 0.32
N LEU A 63 7.73 -15.97 1.45
CA LEU A 63 8.39 -15.51 2.68
C LEU A 63 9.92 -15.66 2.60
N ALA A 64 10.38 -16.81 2.10
CA ALA A 64 11.80 -17.16 2.09
C ALA A 64 12.64 -16.26 1.16
N GLY A 65 12.08 -15.82 0.02
CA GLY A 65 12.84 -15.05 -0.97
C GLY A 65 13.57 -15.91 -2.00
N GLY A 66 14.52 -15.27 -2.67
CA GLY A 66 15.37 -15.86 -3.70
C GLY A 66 16.77 -16.19 -3.20
N GLU A 67 17.78 -15.90 -4.01
CA GLU A 67 19.21 -16.15 -3.71
C GLU A 67 19.79 -15.21 -2.64
N ASP A 68 19.24 -14.00 -2.49
CA ASP A 68 19.89 -12.92 -1.76
C ASP A 68 19.60 -12.94 -0.25
N ALA A 69 18.34 -12.73 0.12
CA ALA A 69 17.92 -12.53 1.51
C ALA A 69 16.46 -12.95 1.74
N ILE A 70 16.08 -13.00 3.03
CA ILE A 70 14.69 -13.25 3.44
C ILE A 70 13.80 -12.13 2.90
N ALA A 71 12.88 -12.48 2.01
CA ALA A 71 12.04 -11.48 1.34
C ALA A 71 11.05 -10.81 2.31
N ILE A 72 10.40 -11.58 3.18
CA ILE A 72 9.39 -11.05 4.11
C ILE A 72 9.66 -11.55 5.52
N VAL A 73 9.88 -10.62 6.44
CA VAL A 73 9.95 -10.87 7.88
C VAL A 73 8.62 -10.45 8.52
N PRO A 74 7.79 -11.41 9.00
CA PRO A 74 6.47 -11.09 9.54
C PRO A 74 6.53 -10.06 10.69
N GLY A 75 5.75 -8.98 10.55
CA GLY A 75 5.68 -7.91 11.54
C GLY A 75 6.85 -6.94 11.56
N LYS A 76 7.83 -7.10 10.66
CA LYS A 76 9.05 -6.28 10.58
C LYS A 76 9.30 -5.84 9.13
N PRO A 77 8.52 -4.87 8.61
CA PRO A 77 8.65 -4.42 7.22
C PRO A 77 10.05 -3.88 6.92
N ASP A 78 10.65 -3.14 7.86
CA ASP A 78 11.99 -2.55 7.70
C ASP A 78 13.12 -3.60 7.67
N GLU A 79 12.85 -4.85 8.08
CA GLU A 79 13.79 -5.97 8.00
C GLU A 79 13.49 -6.89 6.79
N SER A 80 12.51 -6.53 5.95
CA SER A 80 12.06 -7.35 4.82
C SER A 80 12.72 -6.89 3.52
N HIS A 81 13.53 -7.75 2.92
CA HIS A 81 14.25 -7.42 1.68
C HIS A 81 13.30 -7.02 0.53
N LEU A 82 12.09 -7.57 0.48
CA LEU A 82 11.09 -7.19 -0.51
C LEU A 82 10.75 -5.68 -0.45
N ILE A 83 10.75 -5.06 0.73
CA ILE A 83 10.46 -3.63 0.87
C ILE A 83 11.64 -2.80 0.36
N GLU A 84 12.86 -3.23 0.65
CA GLU A 84 14.09 -2.58 0.17
C GLU A 84 14.16 -2.57 -1.36
N GLU A 85 13.83 -3.70 -2.00
CA GLU A 85 13.85 -3.87 -3.45
C GLU A 85 12.85 -2.98 -4.20
N ILE A 86 11.68 -2.73 -3.62
CA ILE A 86 10.59 -2.02 -4.30
C ILE A 86 10.56 -0.52 -4.02
N THR A 87 11.21 -0.08 -2.93
CA THR A 87 11.16 1.30 -2.48
C THR A 87 12.22 2.11 -3.22
N PRO A 88 11.85 3.19 -3.92
CA PRO A 88 12.82 4.00 -4.62
C PRO A 88 13.78 4.74 -3.66
N ASP A 89 15.03 4.85 -4.09
CA ASP A 89 16.10 5.56 -3.39
C ASP A 89 15.98 7.10 -3.55
N ALA A 90 17.03 7.82 -3.14
CA ALA A 90 17.05 9.28 -3.20
C ALA A 90 17.03 9.85 -4.63
N ASP A 91 17.47 9.06 -5.61
CA ASP A 91 17.46 9.41 -7.03
C ASP A 91 16.15 8.99 -7.72
N GLY A 92 15.29 8.26 -6.99
CA GLY A 92 13.97 7.82 -7.45
C GLY A 92 13.98 6.44 -8.11
N ASP A 93 15.12 5.74 -8.07
CA ASP A 93 15.29 4.44 -8.69
C ASP A 93 15.04 3.31 -7.67
N ALA A 94 14.48 2.19 -8.13
CA ALA A 94 14.33 0.97 -7.32
C ALA A 94 14.83 -0.24 -8.11
N GLU A 95 15.28 -1.28 -7.41
CA GLU A 95 15.76 -2.50 -8.05
C GLU A 95 14.59 -3.27 -8.70
N MET A 96 13.41 -3.21 -8.08
CA MET A 96 12.16 -3.79 -8.55
C MET A 96 11.00 -2.78 -8.52
N PRO A 97 9.98 -2.97 -9.38
CA PRO A 97 9.92 -3.91 -10.49
C PRO A 97 10.73 -3.45 -11.72
N LYS A 98 11.53 -4.34 -12.35
CA LYS A 98 12.36 -4.00 -13.53
C LYS A 98 11.63 -3.51 -14.79
N LYS A 99 10.30 -3.60 -14.84
CA LYS A 99 9.50 -3.29 -16.05
C LYS A 99 8.36 -2.31 -15.81
N ASN A 100 8.14 -1.90 -14.57
CA ASN A 100 7.10 -0.95 -14.17
C ASN A 100 7.73 0.09 -13.25
N ASP A 101 6.97 1.10 -12.86
CA ASP A 101 7.45 2.10 -11.92
C ASP A 101 7.68 1.48 -10.52
N PRO A 102 8.63 2.03 -9.73
CA PRO A 102 8.82 1.68 -8.33
C PRO A 102 7.53 1.75 -7.51
N LEU A 103 7.45 0.94 -6.44
CA LEU A 103 6.32 0.98 -5.53
C LEU A 103 6.68 1.86 -4.34
N HIS A 104 5.92 2.92 -4.14
CA HIS A 104 6.10 3.78 -2.97
C HIS A 104 5.57 3.09 -1.70
N ALA A 105 6.34 3.17 -0.62
CA ALA A 105 5.92 2.79 0.72
C ALA A 105 5.03 3.86 1.37
#